data_AF-A0A5K3EKJ8-F1
#
_entry.id   AF-A0A5K3EKJ8-F1
#
_cell.length_a   1.000
_cell.length_b   1.000
_cell.length_c   1.000
_cell.angle_alpha   90.00
_cell.angle_beta   90.00
_cell.angle_gamma   90.00
#
_symmetry.space_group_name_H-M   'P 1'
#
loop_
_entity.id
_entity.type
_entity.pdbx_description
1 polymer ?
#
loop_
_entity_poly.entity_id
_entity_poly.type
_entity_poly.pdbx_seq_one_letter_code
_entity_poly.pdbx_strand_id
1 'polypeptide(L)'
;MLHPFAKRQQKTFSESGDKIVDFDIADSLLSYSTGSKKLLQFHLDEWAIVNEYNHSCQIMSIFTTKSGCLLAFIDEMHNAYIFHSASSTLVEICNFPATAGRILWNLEDSEN
;
A
#
# COMPACT_ATOMS: atom_id res chain seq x y z
N MET A 1 3.18 -29.51 25.33
CA MET A 1 4.27 -28.76 24.69
C MET A 1 3.83 -27.31 24.63
N LEU A 2 4.34 -26.46 25.53
CA LEU A 2 3.96 -25.04 25.62
C LEU A 2 4.57 -24.31 24.41
N HIS A 3 3.73 -23.71 23.57
CA HIS A 3 4.22 -22.74 22.59
C HIS A 3 4.91 -21.60 23.36
N PRO A 4 6.19 -21.28 23.07
CA PRO A 4 6.85 -20.17 23.72
C PRO A 4 6.04 -18.92 23.41
N PHE A 5 5.71 -18.13 24.43
CA PHE A 5 5.07 -16.83 24.27
C PHE A 5 5.77 -16.06 23.14
N ALA A 6 5.03 -15.77 22.07
CA ALA A 6 5.56 -15.01 20.95
C ALA A 6 6.16 -13.71 21.47
N LYS A 7 7.46 -13.50 21.24
CA LYS A 7 8.15 -12.29 21.67
C LYS A 7 7.52 -11.11 20.93
N ARG A 8 7.04 -10.10 21.65
CA ARG A 8 6.48 -8.88 21.05
C ARG A 8 7.50 -8.28 20.07
N GLN A 9 7.11 -8.15 18.81
CA GLN A 9 7.88 -7.42 17.80
C GLN A 9 7.27 -6.03 17.60
N GLN A 10 8.11 -5.04 17.32
CA GLN A 10 7.69 -3.67 17.03
C GLN A 10 8.68 -3.02 16.07
N LYS A 11 8.19 -2.21 15.15
CA LYS A 11 8.99 -1.42 14.21
C LYS A 11 8.32 -0.08 14.00
N THR A 12 9.13 0.98 13.90
CA THR A 12 8.66 2.33 13.60
C THR A 12 8.91 2.62 12.13
N PHE A 13 7.92 3.20 11.47
CA PHE A 13 7.99 3.59 10.06
C PHE A 13 7.78 5.11 9.92
N SER A 14 8.38 5.77 8.93
CA SER A 14 9.37 5.21 7.99
C SER A 14 10.77 5.15 8.63
N GLU A 15 11.62 4.21 8.16
CA GLU A 15 13.00 4.06 8.68
C GLU A 15 13.92 5.22 8.30
N SER A 16 13.64 5.88 7.17
CA SER A 16 14.38 7.03 6.69
C SER A 16 14.04 8.34 7.42
N GLY A 17 13.03 8.34 8.29
CA GLY A 17 12.46 9.54 8.89
C GLY A 17 11.57 10.34 7.93
N ASP A 18 11.29 9.81 6.74
CA ASP A 18 10.32 10.38 5.81
C ASP A 18 8.90 10.30 6.40
N LYS A 19 8.10 11.32 6.12
CA LYS A 19 6.73 11.42 6.60
C LYS A 19 5.87 10.37 5.90
N ILE A 20 5.13 9.56 6.66
CA ILE A 20 4.06 8.72 6.10
C ILE A 20 2.87 9.63 5.77
N VAL A 21 2.39 9.55 4.53
CA VAL A 21 1.25 10.35 4.04
C VAL A 21 -0.04 9.59 4.27
N ASP A 22 -0.11 8.35 3.79
CA ASP A 22 -1.22 7.43 4.03
C ASP A 22 -0.73 5.99 4.14
N PHE A 23 -1.57 5.11 4.68
CA PHE A 23 -1.28 3.69 4.81
C PHE A 23 -2.55 2.83 4.83
N ASP A 24 -2.39 1.58 4.44
CA ASP A 24 -3.44 0.57 4.53
C ASP A 24 -2.80 -0.81 4.83
N ILE A 25 -3.58 -1.72 5.40
CA ILE A 25 -3.11 -3.04 5.80
C ILE A 25 -4.08 -4.15 5.36
N ALA A 26 -3.54 -5.15 4.66
CA ALA A 26 -4.32 -6.27 4.15
C ALA A 26 -3.53 -7.58 4.22
N ASP A 27 -4.18 -8.66 4.68
CA ASP A 27 -3.64 -9.99 4.99
C ASP A 27 -2.44 -9.99 5.94
N SER A 28 -1.24 -9.66 5.45
CA SER A 28 -0.01 -9.44 6.22
C SER A 28 0.86 -8.32 5.63
N LEU A 29 0.32 -7.52 4.70
CA LEU A 29 1.02 -6.46 3.99
C LEU A 29 0.58 -5.09 4.48
N LEU A 30 1.51 -4.36 5.11
CA LEU A 30 1.37 -2.94 5.38
C LEU A 30 1.86 -2.16 4.14
N SER A 31 0.93 -1.51 3.44
CA SER A 31 1.24 -0.61 2.33
C SER A 31 1.20 0.82 2.82
N TYR A 32 2.21 1.63 2.52
CA TYR A 32 2.23 3.04 2.93
C TYR A 32 2.92 3.95 1.92
N SER A 33 2.42 5.17 1.80
CA SER A 33 3.03 6.22 0.99
C SER A 33 3.86 7.17 1.84
N THR A 34 4.87 7.79 1.22
CA THR A 34 5.75 8.73 1.90
C THR A 34 5.80 10.11 1.27
N GLY A 35 6.31 11.07 2.04
CA GLY A 35 6.60 12.44 1.62
C GLY A 35 7.46 12.50 0.35
N SER A 36 8.41 11.57 0.23
CA SER A 36 9.32 11.44 -0.92
C SER A 36 8.71 10.66 -2.10
N LYS A 37 7.38 10.62 -2.24
CA LYS A 37 6.67 10.05 -3.39
C LYS A 37 6.88 8.55 -3.57
N LYS A 38 7.19 7.84 -2.48
CA LYS A 38 7.34 6.39 -2.49
C LYS A 38 6.06 5.71 -2.03
N LEU A 39 5.85 4.51 -2.55
CA LEU A 39 4.92 3.51 -2.07
C LEU A 39 5.75 2.31 -1.63
N LEU A 40 5.64 1.93 -0.36
CA LEU A 40 6.36 0.79 0.19
C LEU A 40 5.38 -0.25 0.73
N GLN A 41 5.78 -1.50 0.64
CA GLN A 41 5.06 -2.61 1.26
C GLN A 41 5.96 -3.38 2.20
N PHE A 42 5.52 -3.48 3.45
CA PHE A 42 6.18 -4.24 4.50
C PHE A 42 5.36 -5.50 4.80
N HIS A 43 5.97 -6.67 4.66
CA HIS A 43 5.34 -7.94 4.99
C HIS A 43 5.57 -8.26 6.48
N LEU A 44 4.50 -8.41 7.24
CA LEU A 44 4.51 -8.59 8.69
C LEU A 44 5.16 -9.92 9.11
N ASP A 45 4.92 -11.00 8.36
CA ASP A 45 5.45 -12.33 8.73
C ASP A 45 6.92 -12.49 8.32
N GLU A 46 7.33 -11.88 7.21
CA GLU A 46 8.73 -11.86 6.77
C GLU A 46 9.55 -10.78 7.50
N TRP A 47 8.85 -9.82 8.11
CA TRP A 47 9.42 -8.67 8.80
C TRP A 47 10.37 -7.84 7.93
N ALA A 48 10.02 -7.68 6.64
CA ALA A 48 10.85 -7.04 5.63
C ALA A 48 10.03 -6.17 4.67
N ILE A 49 10.68 -5.19 4.04
CA ILE A 49 10.12 -4.48 2.89
C ILE A 49 10.21 -5.42 1.68
N VAL A 50 9.07 -5.74 1.08
CA VAL A 50 8.96 -6.65 -0.07
C VAL A 50 8.73 -5.93 -1.39
N ASN A 51 8.30 -4.66 -1.33
CA ASN A 51 8.15 -3.82 -2.52
C ASN A 51 8.46 -2.35 -2.22
N GLU A 52 9.08 -1.68 -3.18
CA GLU A 52 9.25 -0.23 -3.23
C GLU A 52 8.96 0.27 -4.64
N TYR A 53 8.00 1.18 -4.76
CA TYR A 53 7.66 1.89 -5.99
C TYR A 53 7.86 3.39 -5.80
N ASN A 54 8.43 4.06 -6.82
CA ASN A 54 8.65 5.50 -6.84
C ASN A 54 7.70 6.13 -7.86
N HIS A 55 6.82 7.02 -7.40
CA HIS A 55 5.86 7.73 -8.24
C HIS A 55 6.35 9.14 -8.60
N SER A 56 5.85 9.71 -9.70
CA SER A 56 6.21 11.07 -10.14
C SER A 56 5.66 12.15 -9.20
N CYS A 57 4.53 11.86 -8.56
CA CYS A 57 3.76 12.74 -7.70
C CYS A 57 3.64 12.16 -6.29
N GLN A 58 3.35 13.00 -5.31
CA GLN A 58 3.06 12.51 -3.96
C GLN A 58 1.77 11.66 -3.97
N ILE A 59 1.83 10.47 -3.36
CA ILE A 59 0.66 9.60 -3.21
C ILE A 59 -0.10 10.00 -1.95
N MET A 60 -1.33 10.47 -2.13
CA MET A 60 -2.16 11.07 -1.09
C MET A 60 -3.10 10.09 -0.40
N SER A 61 -3.53 9.04 -1.11
CA SER A 61 -4.42 8.02 -0.52
C SER A 61 -4.16 6.64 -1.11
N ILE A 62 -4.23 5.59 -0.28
CA ILE A 62 -4.02 4.19 -0.67
C ILE A 62 -5.25 3.36 -0.28
N PHE A 63 -5.64 2.43 -1.17
CA PHE A 63 -6.74 1.50 -0.96
C PHE A 63 -6.31 0.11 -1.43
N THR A 64 -6.03 -0.81 -0.51
CA THR A 64 -5.57 -2.16 -0.85
C THR A 64 -6.73 -3.12 -1.10
N THR A 65 -6.52 -4.08 -2.00
CA THR A 65 -7.35 -5.29 -2.07
C THR A 65 -7.14 -6.15 -0.83
N LYS A 66 -8.01 -7.13 -0.60
CA LYS A 66 -7.94 -8.02 0.57
C LYS A 66 -6.61 -8.78 0.68
N SER A 67 -5.97 -9.13 -0.45
CA SER A 67 -4.66 -9.78 -0.45
C SER A 67 -3.48 -8.82 -0.24
N GLY A 68 -3.68 -7.52 -0.50
CA GLY A 68 -2.61 -6.52 -0.49
C GLY A 68 -1.69 -6.53 -1.72
N CYS A 69 -1.85 -7.49 -2.65
CA CYS A 69 -1.06 -7.58 -3.89
C CYS A 69 -1.43 -6.48 -4.89
N LEU A 70 -2.71 -6.18 -4.98
CA LEU A 70 -3.26 -5.08 -5.76
C LEU A 70 -3.66 -3.94 -4.83
N LEU A 71 -3.35 -2.71 -5.21
CA LEU A 71 -3.82 -1.52 -4.50
C LEU A 71 -4.13 -0.41 -5.49
N ALA A 72 -5.12 0.40 -5.14
CA ALA A 72 -5.39 1.65 -5.83
C ALA A 72 -4.79 2.80 -5.03
N PHE A 73 -4.35 3.84 -5.71
CA PHE A 73 -3.93 5.05 -5.03
C PHE A 73 -4.33 6.30 -5.81
N ILE A 74 -4.45 7.42 -5.09
CA ILE A 74 -4.73 8.75 -5.64
C ILE A 74 -3.52 9.64 -5.37
N ASP A 75 -3.03 10.33 -6.39
CA ASP A 75 -1.90 11.25 -6.29
C ASP A 75 -2.31 12.70 -5.97
N GLU A 76 -1.33 13.58 -5.76
CA GLU A 76 -1.54 15.01 -5.49
C GLU A 76 -2.16 15.78 -6.67
N MET A 77 -2.05 15.25 -7.88
CA MET A 77 -2.68 15.77 -9.10
C MET A 77 -4.13 15.27 -9.24
N HIS A 78 -4.58 14.47 -8.29
CA HIS A 78 -5.89 13.84 -8.23
C HIS A 78 -6.15 12.81 -9.35
N ASN A 79 -5.07 12.23 -9.91
CA ASN A 79 -5.16 11.06 -10.76
C ASN A 79 -5.20 9.79 -9.91
N ALA A 80 -5.89 8.77 -10.40
CA ALA A 80 -5.98 7.49 -9.72
C ALA A 80 -5.30 6.39 -10.53
N TYR A 81 -4.69 5.44 -9.82
CA TYR A 81 -3.96 4.33 -10.42
C TYR A 81 -4.25 3.03 -9.69
N ILE A 82 -4.09 1.92 -10.39
CA ILE A 82 -4.03 0.57 -9.84
C ILE A 82 -2.59 0.09 -9.99
N PHE A 83 -1.98 -0.29 -8.87
CA PHE A 83 -0.65 -0.86 -8.79
C PHE A 83 -0.73 -2.32 -8.37
N HIS A 84 -0.03 -3.18 -9.12
CA HIS A 84 0.16 -4.58 -8.76
C HIS A 84 1.60 -4.80 -8.33
N SER A 85 1.76 -5.15 -7.07
CA SER A 85 3.06 -5.27 -6.42
C SER A 85 3.92 -6.39 -6.97
N ALA A 86 3.35 -7.58 -7.20
CA ALA A 86 4.12 -8.74 -7.65
C ALA A 86 4.73 -8.53 -9.05
N SER A 87 4.00 -7.86 -9.95
CA SER A 87 4.45 -7.57 -11.32
C SER A 87 5.04 -6.17 -11.50
N SER A 88 5.03 -5.33 -10.47
CA SER A 88 5.40 -3.90 -10.54
C SER A 88 4.70 -3.16 -11.70
N THR A 89 3.46 -3.53 -12.00
CA THR A 89 2.68 -2.93 -13.09
C THR A 89 1.78 -1.83 -12.54
N LEU A 90 1.71 -0.71 -13.25
CA LEU A 90 0.86 0.42 -12.94
C LEU A 90 -0.12 0.66 -14.09
N VAL A 91 -1.39 0.83 -13.76
CA VAL A 91 -2.46 1.18 -14.71
C VAL A 91 -3.15 2.43 -14.21
N GLU A 92 -3.29 3.44 -15.05
CA GLU A 92 -4.05 4.64 -14.74
C GLU A 92 -5.56 4.39 -14.89
N ILE A 93 -6.36 4.90 -13.95
CA ILE A 93 -7.82 4.92 -14.06
C ILE A 93 -8.20 6.18 -14.83
N CYS A 94 -8.41 6.03 -16.14
CA CYS A 94 -8.77 7.16 -16.99
C CYS A 94 -10.10 7.81 -16.57
N ASN A 95 -10.18 9.14 -16.70
CA ASN A 95 -11.36 9.94 -16.35
C ASN A 95 -11.79 9.81 -14.88
N PHE A 96 -10.83 9.66 -13.96
CA PHE A 96 -11.12 9.62 -12.53
C PHE A 96 -11.83 10.92 -12.09
N PRO A 97 -12.99 10.84 -11.39
CA PRO A 97 -13.77 12.03 -11.07
C PRO A 97 -13.02 12.93 -10.10
N ALA A 98 -12.93 14.24 -10.41
CA ALA A 98 -12.19 15.20 -9.60
C ALA A 98 -12.76 15.49 -8.18
N THR A 99 -13.83 14.79 -7.81
CA THR A 99 -14.48 14.88 -6.50
C THR A 99 -14.40 13.55 -5.73
N ALA A 100 -13.93 12.49 -6.38
CA ALA A 100 -13.84 11.16 -5.78
C ALA A 100 -12.60 11.08 -4.89
N GLY A 101 -12.79 11.10 -3.56
CA GLY A 101 -11.68 10.98 -2.61
C GLY A 101 -11.36 9.55 -2.17
N ARG A 102 -12.10 8.54 -2.67
CA ARG A 102 -12.00 7.15 -2.20
C ARG A 102 -12.22 6.16 -3.33
N ILE A 103 -11.55 5.02 -3.22
CA ILE A 103 -11.72 3.86 -4.11
C ILE A 103 -12.08 2.66 -3.21
N LEU A 104 -13.01 1.83 -3.66
CA LEU A 104 -13.44 0.63 -2.94
C LEU A 104 -13.27 -0.57 -3.86
N TRP A 105 -12.74 -1.64 -3.29
CA TRP A 105 -12.61 -2.95 -3.92
C TRP A 105 -13.83 -3.82 -3.61
N ASN A 106 -14.07 -4.83 -4.43
CA ASN A 106 -15.11 -5.80 -4.13
C ASN A 106 -14.67 -6.68 -2.95
N LEU A 107 -15.61 -7.03 -2.06
CA LEU A 107 -15.32 -7.82 -0.86
C LEU A 107 -15.01 -9.29 -1.19
N GLU A 108 -15.46 -9.74 -2.36
CA GLU A 108 -15.25 -11.09 -2.90
C GLU A 108 -14.03 -11.18 -3.81
N ASP A 109 -13.06 -10.25 -3.71
CA ASP A 109 -11.76 -10.39 -4.37
C ASP A 109 -11.03 -11.63 -3.82
N SER A 110 -11.41 -12.81 -4.30
CA SER A 110 -10.60 -14.01 -4.34
C SER A 110 -9.76 -13.90 -5.61
N GLU A 111 -8.44 -13.80 -5.45
CA GLU A 111 -7.51 -13.91 -6.57
C GLU A 111 -7.85 -15.18 -7.37
N ASN A 112 -8.24 -15.01 -8.64
CA ASN A 112 -8.48 -16.11 -9.59
C ASN A 112 -7.17 -16.61 -10.18
#